data_AF-A0A7Y8GMQ3-F1
#
_entry.id   AF-A0A7Y8GMQ3-F1
#
_cell.length_a   1.000
_cell.length_b   1.000
_cell.length_c   1.000
_cell.angle_alpha   90.00
_cell.angle_beta   90.00
_cell.angle_gamma   90.00
#
_symmetry.space_group_name_H-M   'P 1'
#
loop_
_entity.id
_entity.type
_entity.pdbx_description
1 polymer ?
#
loop_
_entity_poly.entity_id
_entity_poly.type
_entity_poly.pdbx_seq_one_letter_code
_entity_poly.pdbx_strand_id
1 'polypeptide(L)'
;MTEKTVLGIHSHVDPNTQGSLNQLIDGHAWISVTRGGDTRYYGLWPDAHSEVPDNGPGTDIREGMEAELVPSASRYYELTPEQEKQLDQALNENVTWAYTNTCASWATATVSKVTGQTLDAGELMLTDTPRELIESIRKAERLQPTTPANPQPPPEPRQQGSSAGSLSDTSLSLHQQAIEGVHKLDAALARQPDQSSERMAASLANLARAQGLERIDHVVLGKPTGPSSDSQNVFVIQGALDDPAHRRAHMGIDAAVHTSVDDSIRQLQQIDRQQAAATVAEPAQVLEEVQHRRLV
;
A
#
# COMPACT_ATOMS: atom_id res chain seq x y z
N MET A 1 -27.76 -19.70 12.91
CA MET A 1 -26.69 -18.70 13.10
C MET A 1 -25.80 -18.86 11.88
N THR A 2 -25.70 -17.86 11.03
CA THR A 2 -24.75 -17.88 9.92
C THR A 2 -23.36 -17.94 10.52
N GLU A 3 -22.57 -18.94 10.11
CA GLU A 3 -21.20 -19.05 10.59
C GLU A 3 -20.39 -17.90 10.00
N LYS A 4 -19.73 -17.14 10.88
CA LYS A 4 -18.98 -15.96 10.52
C LYS A 4 -17.60 -16.38 10.04
N THR A 5 -17.13 -15.84 8.92
CA THR A 5 -15.73 -15.95 8.54
C THR A 5 -14.93 -14.88 9.26
N VAL A 6 -13.82 -15.29 9.88
CA VAL A 6 -12.92 -14.40 10.60
C VAL A 6 -11.55 -14.39 9.93
N LEU A 7 -11.06 -13.20 9.63
CA LEU A 7 -9.70 -12.96 9.13
C LEU A 7 -8.84 -12.43 10.28
N GLY A 8 -7.78 -13.17 10.63
CA GLY A 8 -6.75 -12.74 11.57
C GLY A 8 -5.52 -12.22 10.86
N ILE A 9 -4.85 -11.23 11.43
CA ILE A 9 -3.49 -10.82 11.08
C ILE A 9 -2.58 -10.98 12.30
N HIS A 10 -1.38 -11.50 12.06
CA HIS A 10 -0.46 -11.93 13.09
C HIS A 10 0.95 -11.45 12.78
N SER A 11 1.72 -11.16 13.83
CA SER A 11 3.14 -10.91 13.71
C SER A 11 3.89 -11.45 14.92
N HIS A 12 5.08 -11.98 14.68
CA HIS A 12 5.98 -12.55 15.67
C HIS A 12 7.41 -12.04 15.45
N VAL A 13 8.12 -11.79 16.55
CA VAL A 13 9.57 -11.56 16.56
C VAL A 13 10.17 -12.40 17.68
N ASP A 14 11.30 -13.08 17.40
CA ASP A 14 12.01 -13.84 18.43
C ASP A 14 12.54 -12.87 19.51
N PRO A 15 12.18 -13.05 20.79
CA PRO A 15 12.68 -12.19 21.86
C PRO A 15 14.20 -12.24 22.04
N ASN A 16 14.89 -13.27 21.52
CA ASN A 16 16.34 -13.47 21.64
C ASN A 16 17.18 -12.72 20.59
N THR A 17 16.56 -12.10 19.57
CA THR A 17 17.29 -11.41 18.48
C THR A 17 17.48 -9.91 18.72
N GLN A 18 17.35 -9.44 19.97
CA GLN A 18 17.60 -8.03 20.32
C GLN A 18 19.08 -7.66 20.10
N GLY A 19 19.37 -6.78 19.13
CA GLY A 19 20.68 -6.14 18.97
C GLY A 19 21.53 -6.55 17.75
N SER A 20 21.06 -7.43 16.86
CA SER A 20 21.79 -7.84 15.63
C SER A 20 21.53 -6.92 14.42
N LEU A 21 22.48 -6.79 13.49
CA LEU A 21 22.31 -6.08 12.20
C LEU A 21 21.24 -6.72 11.28
N ASN A 22 20.73 -7.91 11.61
CA ASN A 22 19.62 -8.60 10.92
C ASN A 22 18.21 -8.15 11.38
N GLN A 23 18.12 -7.11 12.21
CA GLN A 23 16.87 -6.61 12.81
C GLN A 23 15.74 -6.19 11.84
N LEU A 24 16.03 -6.02 10.55
CA LEU A 24 15.06 -5.65 9.51
C LEU A 24 14.32 -6.84 8.90
N ILE A 25 14.84 -8.06 9.07
CA ILE A 25 14.30 -9.34 8.58
C ILE A 25 13.95 -10.31 9.71
N ASP A 26 14.32 -9.99 10.96
CA ASP A 26 13.98 -10.79 12.13
C ASP A 26 12.51 -10.60 12.51
N GLY A 27 11.68 -11.53 12.05
CA GLY A 27 10.28 -11.67 12.41
C GLY A 27 9.47 -12.28 11.28
N HIS A 28 8.28 -12.78 11.60
CA HIS A 28 7.35 -13.31 10.61
C HIS A 28 5.97 -12.71 10.81
N ALA A 29 5.27 -12.47 9.72
CA ALA A 29 3.91 -11.99 9.72
C ALA A 29 3.07 -12.80 8.73
N TRP A 30 1.85 -13.09 9.13
CA TRP A 30 0.96 -13.99 8.41
C TRP A 30 -0.49 -13.62 8.68
N ILE A 31 -1.40 -14.21 7.91
CA ILE A 31 -2.84 -14.10 8.13
C ILE A 31 -3.41 -15.47 8.52
N SER A 32 -4.54 -15.47 9.21
CA SER A 32 -5.35 -16.67 9.44
C SER A 32 -6.77 -16.47 8.97
N VAL A 33 -7.41 -17.55 8.53
CA VAL A 33 -8.79 -17.53 8.06
C VAL A 33 -9.54 -18.64 8.80
N THR A 34 -10.50 -18.26 9.64
CA THR A 34 -11.37 -19.19 10.35
C THR A 34 -12.72 -19.26 9.64
N ARG A 35 -13.10 -20.44 9.15
CA ARG A 35 -14.39 -20.73 8.51
C ARG A 35 -15.01 -21.94 9.20
N GLY A 36 -16.19 -21.74 9.78
CA GLY A 36 -16.92 -22.81 10.48
C GLY A 36 -16.12 -23.55 11.55
N GLY A 37 -15.29 -22.82 12.28
CA GLY A 37 -14.41 -23.35 13.33
C GLY A 37 -13.05 -23.85 12.84
N ASP A 38 -12.89 -24.09 11.54
CA ASP A 38 -11.61 -24.52 10.96
C ASP A 38 -10.75 -23.30 10.64
N THR A 39 -9.55 -23.24 11.24
CA THR A 39 -8.59 -22.14 11.03
C THR A 39 -7.45 -22.59 10.13
N ARG A 40 -7.22 -21.85 9.06
CA ARG A 40 -6.08 -22.01 8.14
C ARG A 40 -5.16 -20.81 8.25
N TYR A 41 -3.87 -21.04 8.07
CA TYR A 41 -2.83 -20.01 8.19
C TYR A 41 -2.17 -19.84 6.84
N TYR A 42 -1.92 -18.59 6.45
CA TYR A 42 -1.28 -18.23 5.20
C TYR A 42 -0.17 -17.23 5.47
N GLY A 43 1.04 -17.56 5.05
CA GLY A 43 2.19 -16.66 5.14
C GLY A 43 3.03 -16.72 3.89
N LEU A 44 3.80 -15.67 3.68
CA LEU A 44 4.68 -15.54 2.52
C LEU A 44 6.08 -16.02 2.91
N TRP A 45 6.55 -17.12 2.31
CA TRP A 45 7.86 -17.72 2.57
C TRP A 45 8.68 -17.79 1.29
N PRO A 46 9.99 -17.45 1.32
CA PRO A 46 10.83 -17.57 0.14
C PRO A 46 11.06 -19.04 -0.24
N ASP A 47 11.06 -19.33 -1.55
CA ASP A 47 11.42 -20.64 -2.12
C ASP A 47 12.78 -21.19 -1.64
N ALA A 48 13.72 -20.31 -1.28
CA ALA A 48 15.07 -20.67 -0.83
C ALA A 48 15.20 -20.88 0.69
N HIS A 49 14.09 -21.03 1.43
CA HIS A 49 14.12 -21.30 2.87
C HIS A 49 14.38 -22.78 3.17
N SER A 50 15.30 -23.08 4.10
CA SER A 50 15.70 -24.46 4.43
C SER A 50 14.58 -25.34 4.99
N GLU A 51 13.47 -24.74 5.43
CA GLU A 51 12.31 -25.44 6.02
C GLU A 51 11.11 -25.53 5.06
N VAL A 52 11.25 -25.08 3.80
CA VAL A 52 10.16 -25.04 2.82
C VAL A 52 10.52 -25.85 1.58
N PRO A 53 9.72 -26.86 1.20
CA PRO A 53 9.83 -27.50 -0.11
C PRO A 53 9.49 -26.50 -1.22
N ASP A 54 10.40 -26.34 -2.18
CA ASP A 54 10.20 -25.57 -3.42
C ASP A 54 8.89 -26.01 -4.11
N ASN A 55 7.99 -25.06 -4.38
CA ASN A 55 6.71 -25.32 -5.07
C ASN A 55 6.73 -24.90 -6.55
N GLY A 56 7.90 -24.61 -7.13
CA GLY A 56 8.07 -24.23 -8.53
C GLY A 56 7.62 -22.78 -8.80
N PRO A 57 7.21 -22.43 -10.04
CA PRO A 57 6.85 -21.05 -10.43
C PRO A 57 5.48 -20.57 -9.88
N GLY A 58 5.00 -21.18 -8.79
CA GLY A 58 3.73 -20.86 -8.13
C GLY A 58 3.87 -19.68 -7.16
N THR A 59 2.80 -19.40 -6.41
CA THR A 59 2.86 -18.34 -5.38
C THR A 59 3.71 -18.76 -4.18
N ASP A 60 4.42 -17.81 -3.59
CA ASP A 60 5.11 -17.94 -2.30
C ASP A 60 4.17 -17.92 -1.09
N ILE A 61 2.85 -17.78 -1.29
CA ILE A 61 1.85 -17.98 -0.25
C ILE A 61 1.82 -19.47 0.13
N ARG A 62 2.23 -19.78 1.35
CA ARG A 62 2.19 -21.14 1.92
C ARG A 62 1.01 -21.25 2.87
N GLU A 63 0.33 -22.39 2.84
CA GLU A 63 -0.73 -22.73 3.79
C GLU A 63 -0.18 -23.63 4.91
N GLY A 64 -0.47 -23.29 6.16
CA GLY A 64 -0.30 -24.18 7.33
C GLY A 64 1.05 -24.15 8.05
N MET A 65 2.03 -23.38 7.56
CA MET A 65 3.37 -23.31 8.16
C MET A 65 3.38 -22.66 9.55
N GLU A 66 2.42 -21.78 9.82
CA GLU A 66 2.33 -20.99 11.04
C GLU A 66 1.39 -21.58 12.10
N ALA A 67 0.86 -22.78 11.87
CA ALA A 67 -0.13 -23.39 12.76
C ALA A 67 0.37 -23.57 14.22
N GLU A 68 1.69 -23.76 14.39
CA GLU A 68 2.33 -23.92 15.71
C GLU A 68 3.02 -22.63 16.21
N LEU A 69 3.02 -21.55 15.42
CA LEU A 69 3.65 -20.30 15.81
C LEU A 69 2.79 -19.51 16.80
N VAL A 70 3.41 -19.03 17.88
CA VAL A 70 2.75 -18.17 18.86
C VAL A 70 2.98 -16.70 18.48
N PRO A 71 1.94 -15.96 18.05
CA PRO A 71 2.11 -14.58 17.64
C PRO A 71 2.42 -13.67 18.84
N SER A 72 3.29 -12.68 18.62
CA SER A 72 3.56 -11.62 19.60
C SER A 72 2.43 -10.58 19.67
N ALA A 73 1.67 -10.44 18.58
CA ALA A 73 0.47 -9.61 18.48
C ALA A 73 -0.48 -10.18 17.43
N SER A 74 -1.79 -9.98 17.61
CA SER A 74 -2.81 -10.38 16.64
C SER A 74 -4.02 -9.45 16.66
N ARG A 75 -4.71 -9.35 15.53
CA ARG A 75 -6.00 -8.65 15.39
C ARG A 75 -6.93 -9.44 14.47
N TYR A 76 -8.24 -9.36 14.71
CA TYR A 76 -9.25 -10.17 14.04
C TYR A 76 -10.40 -9.33 13.47
N TYR A 77 -10.85 -9.69 12.27
CA TYR A 77 -11.90 -9.01 11.50
C TYR A 77 -12.98 -10.00 11.08
N GLU A 78 -14.25 -9.64 11.24
CA GLU A 78 -15.38 -10.38 10.67
C GLU A 78 -15.56 -9.94 9.21
N LEU A 79 -15.66 -10.92 8.31
CA LEU A 79 -15.82 -10.65 6.88
C LEU A 79 -17.29 -10.75 6.46
N THR A 80 -17.69 -9.88 5.53
CA THR A 80 -18.93 -10.09 4.77
C THR A 80 -18.72 -11.13 3.66
N PRO A 81 -19.79 -11.73 3.10
CA PRO A 81 -19.68 -12.66 1.97
C PRO A 81 -18.94 -12.07 0.76
N GLU A 82 -19.05 -10.76 0.51
CA GLU A 82 -18.33 -10.08 -0.56
C GLU A 82 -16.83 -9.98 -0.24
N GLN A 83 -16.47 -9.68 1.00
CA GLN A 83 -15.08 -9.63 1.46
C GLN A 83 -14.45 -11.02 1.47
N GLU A 84 -15.21 -12.07 1.80
CA GLU A 84 -14.74 -13.46 1.66
C GLU A 84 -14.33 -13.78 0.21
N LYS A 85 -15.11 -13.34 -0.77
CA LYS A 85 -14.77 -13.52 -2.18
C LYS A 85 -13.50 -12.74 -2.58
N GLN A 86 -13.32 -11.53 -2.04
CA GLN A 86 -12.10 -10.76 -2.26
C GLN A 86 -10.88 -11.44 -1.62
N LEU A 87 -11.05 -12.04 -0.44
CA LEU A 87 -10.02 -12.83 0.22
C LEU A 87 -9.63 -14.05 -0.61
N ASP A 88 -10.61 -14.80 -1.12
CA ASP A 88 -10.34 -15.96 -1.98
C ASP A 88 -9.61 -15.55 -3.26
N GLN A 89 -9.94 -14.39 -3.83
CA GLN A 89 -9.19 -13.86 -4.97
C GLN A 89 -7.75 -13.52 -4.58
N ALA A 90 -7.54 -12.83 -3.46
CA ALA A 90 -6.21 -12.44 -2.98
C ALA A 90 -5.32 -13.66 -2.65
N LEU A 91 -5.88 -14.73 -2.09
CA LEU A 91 -5.16 -15.96 -1.80
C LEU A 91 -4.78 -16.77 -3.05
N ASN A 92 -5.44 -16.53 -4.18
CA ASN A 92 -5.14 -17.16 -5.48
C ASN A 92 -4.26 -16.29 -6.39
N GLU A 93 -3.80 -15.13 -5.92
CA GLU A 93 -2.86 -14.28 -6.66
C GLU A 93 -1.45 -14.89 -6.68
N ASN A 94 -0.77 -14.82 -7.84
CA ASN A 94 0.62 -15.24 -7.95
C ASN A 94 1.54 -14.19 -7.31
N VAL A 95 1.73 -14.28 -6.00
CA VAL A 95 2.65 -13.40 -5.26
C VAL A 95 4.01 -14.08 -5.13
N THR A 96 5.09 -13.38 -5.49
CA THR A 96 6.49 -13.81 -5.29
C THR A 96 7.17 -13.01 -4.18
N TRP A 97 7.99 -13.68 -3.36
CA TRP A 97 8.85 -13.13 -2.32
C TRP A 97 9.99 -12.36 -2.98
N ALA A 98 10.16 -11.09 -2.61
CA ALA A 98 11.22 -10.23 -3.12
C ALA A 98 11.77 -9.37 -1.98
N TYR A 99 12.98 -8.82 -2.15
CA TYR A 99 13.62 -7.91 -1.19
C TYR A 99 12.77 -6.67 -0.84
N THR A 100 11.74 -6.37 -1.63
CA THR A 100 10.80 -5.25 -1.48
C THR A 100 9.37 -5.71 -1.15
N ASN A 101 9.16 -7.00 -0.85
CA ASN A 101 7.85 -7.63 -0.59
C ASN A 101 7.95 -8.57 0.63
N THR A 102 7.98 -7.98 1.82
CA THR A 102 8.14 -8.71 3.09
C THR A 102 6.81 -9.33 3.55
N CYS A 103 6.89 -10.38 4.38
CA CYS A 103 5.72 -11.07 4.95
C CYS A 103 4.77 -10.11 5.70
N ALA A 104 5.30 -9.08 6.36
CA ALA A 104 4.52 -8.05 7.05
C ALA A 104 3.76 -7.14 6.08
N SER A 105 4.41 -6.75 4.98
CA SER A 105 3.82 -5.87 3.99
C SER A 105 2.73 -6.58 3.18
N TRP A 106 2.93 -7.87 2.84
CA TRP A 106 1.90 -8.71 2.21
C TRP A 106 0.69 -8.94 3.12
N ALA A 107 0.91 -9.31 4.40
CA ALA A 107 -0.17 -9.57 5.33
C ALA A 107 -1.03 -8.31 5.56
N THR A 108 -0.37 -7.16 5.74
CA THR A 108 -1.04 -5.86 5.94
C THR A 108 -1.83 -5.44 4.69
N ALA A 109 -1.25 -5.55 3.50
CA ALA A 109 -1.91 -5.22 2.24
C ALA A 109 -3.13 -6.12 1.97
N THR A 110 -2.99 -7.42 2.25
CA THR A 110 -4.10 -8.39 2.09
C THR A 110 -5.27 -8.03 2.99
N VAL A 111 -5.01 -7.73 4.27
CA VAL A 111 -6.08 -7.29 5.19
C VAL A 111 -6.72 -5.97 4.75
N SER A 112 -5.93 -4.97 4.34
CA SER A 112 -6.47 -3.69 3.83
C SER A 112 -7.38 -3.90 2.62
N LYS A 113 -6.92 -4.68 1.63
CA LYS A 113 -7.67 -5.00 0.41
C LYS A 113 -8.99 -5.72 0.67
N VAL A 114 -8.99 -6.68 1.60
CA VAL A 114 -10.18 -7.49 1.93
C VAL A 114 -11.17 -6.73 2.81
N THR A 115 -10.67 -6.04 3.83
CA THR A 115 -11.55 -5.43 4.85
C THR A 115 -11.91 -3.98 4.54
N GLY A 116 -11.14 -3.31 3.69
CA GLY A 116 -11.18 -1.85 3.50
C GLY A 116 -10.73 -1.08 4.75
N GLN A 117 -10.15 -1.75 5.75
CA GLN A 117 -9.69 -1.17 7.00
C GLN A 117 -8.16 -1.19 7.03
N THR A 118 -7.57 -0.01 7.26
CA THR A 118 -6.13 0.12 7.49
C THR A 118 -5.81 -0.10 8.96
N LEU A 119 -4.72 -0.81 9.25
CA LEU A 119 -4.12 -0.90 10.59
C LEU A 119 -3.38 0.41 10.94
N ASP A 120 -4.08 1.54 10.84
CA ASP A 120 -3.52 2.88 10.97
C ASP A 120 -4.16 3.55 12.19
N ALA A 121 -3.61 3.26 13.37
CA ALA A 121 -3.87 4.09 14.54
C ALA A 121 -2.80 5.19 14.50
N GLY A 122 -3.23 6.41 14.16
CA GLY A 122 -2.38 7.45 13.57
C GLY A 122 -1.12 7.87 14.32
N GLU A 123 -0.17 8.44 13.57
CA GLU A 123 1.20 8.84 13.94
C GLU A 123 2.17 7.65 14.13
N LEU A 124 2.50 6.95 13.04
CA LEU A 124 3.87 6.76 12.52
C LEU A 124 3.82 5.74 11.38
N MET A 125 4.22 6.17 10.19
CA MET A 125 4.02 5.48 8.91
C MET A 125 5.24 4.64 8.54
N LEU A 126 5.26 3.36 8.92
CA LEU A 126 6.15 2.32 8.39
C LEU A 126 5.65 0.97 8.97
N THR A 127 4.92 0.16 8.20
CA THR A 127 4.51 -1.21 8.63
C THR A 127 5.23 -2.31 7.85
N ASP A 128 6.39 -1.98 7.29
CA ASP A 128 7.10 -2.87 6.37
C ASP A 128 7.93 -3.94 7.10
N THR A 129 8.07 -3.83 8.42
CA THR A 129 8.70 -4.84 9.26
C THR A 129 7.70 -5.56 10.19
N PRO A 130 7.92 -6.85 10.50
CA PRO A 130 7.12 -7.58 11.48
C PRO A 130 7.04 -6.88 12.85
N ARG A 131 8.14 -6.25 13.29
CA ARG A 131 8.19 -5.52 14.57
C ARG A 131 7.31 -4.27 14.57
N GLU A 132 7.28 -3.51 13.49
CA GLU A 132 6.38 -2.37 13.36
C GLU A 132 4.91 -2.80 13.29
N LEU A 133 4.63 -3.89 12.56
CA LEU A 133 3.30 -4.48 12.52
C LEU A 133 2.80 -4.88 13.92
N ILE A 134 3.67 -5.42 14.78
CA ILE A 134 3.35 -5.71 16.19
C ILE A 134 2.89 -4.44 16.92
N GLU A 135 3.60 -3.33 16.76
CA GLU A 135 3.25 -2.07 17.44
C GLU A 135 1.94 -1.49 16.92
N SER A 136 1.71 -1.53 15.60
CA SER A 136 0.44 -1.12 14.99
C SER A 136 -0.74 -1.97 15.49
N ILE A 137 -0.58 -3.29 15.54
CA ILE A 137 -1.60 -4.20 16.09
C ILE A 137 -1.85 -3.87 17.56
N ARG A 138 -0.81 -3.78 18.40
CA ARG A 138 -0.95 -3.44 19.83
C ARG A 138 -1.66 -2.12 20.05
N LYS A 139 -1.38 -1.12 19.20
CA LYS A 139 -2.05 0.18 19.27
C LYS A 139 -3.54 0.06 18.95
N ALA A 140 -3.91 -0.66 17.89
CA ALA A 140 -5.30 -0.92 17.54
C ALA A 140 -6.03 -1.73 18.63
N GLU A 141 -5.38 -2.77 19.16
CA GLU A 141 -5.93 -3.62 20.24
C GLU A 141 -6.11 -2.87 21.56
N ARG A 142 -5.26 -1.88 21.87
CA ARG A 142 -5.47 -0.99 23.03
C ARG A 142 -6.74 -0.14 22.90
N LEU A 143 -7.10 0.26 21.69
CA LEU A 143 -8.29 1.07 21.42
C LEU A 143 -9.55 0.22 21.36
N GLN A 144 -9.47 -0.91 20.65
CA GLN A 144 -10.57 -1.84 20.47
C GLN A 144 -10.02 -3.27 20.44
N PRO A 145 -10.09 -3.99 21.57
CA PRO A 145 -9.63 -5.38 21.64
C PRO A 145 -10.45 -6.31 20.75
N THR A 146 -9.78 -7.22 20.06
CA THR A 146 -10.39 -8.24 19.21
C THR A 146 -9.90 -9.63 19.59
N THR A 147 -10.71 -10.63 19.30
CA THR A 147 -10.37 -12.05 19.44
C THR A 147 -11.06 -12.84 18.33
N PRO A 148 -10.68 -14.10 18.05
CA PRO A 148 -11.42 -14.91 17.07
C PRO A 148 -12.92 -15.03 17.39
N ALA A 149 -13.28 -15.05 18.68
CA ALA A 149 -14.67 -15.13 19.14
C ALA A 149 -15.40 -13.77 19.15
N ASN A 150 -14.66 -12.67 19.19
CA ASN A 150 -15.16 -11.31 19.17
C ASN A 150 -14.32 -10.45 18.20
N PRO A 151 -14.43 -10.70 16.89
CA PRO A 151 -13.68 -9.95 15.89
C PRO A 151 -14.24 -8.54 15.72
N GLN A 152 -13.46 -7.65 15.10
CA GLN A 152 -13.94 -6.35 14.69
C GLN A 152 -15.02 -6.54 13.61
N PRO A 153 -16.24 -6.00 13.80
CA PRO A 153 -17.30 -6.15 12.80
C PRO A 153 -16.92 -5.41 11.50
N PRO A 154 -17.44 -5.87 10.35
CA PRO A 154 -17.24 -5.17 9.09
C PRO A 154 -17.75 -3.73 9.23
N PRO A 155 -17.07 -2.74 8.61
CA PRO A 155 -17.55 -1.38 8.66
C PRO A 155 -18.94 -1.34 8.02
N GLU A 156 -19.90 -0.65 8.65
CA GLU A 156 -21.22 -0.47 8.05
C GLU A 156 -21.05 0.10 6.63
N PRO A 157 -21.80 -0.40 5.63
CA PRO A 157 -21.75 0.15 4.29
C PRO A 157 -22.19 1.61 4.37
N ARG A 158 -21.21 2.52 4.44
CA ARG A 158 -21.45 3.95 4.28
C ARG A 158 -22.12 4.09 2.93
N GLN A 159 -23.41 4.41 2.94
CA GLN A 159 -24.12 4.80 1.72
C GLN A 159 -23.26 5.87 1.06
N GLN A 160 -22.81 5.57 -0.15
CA GLN A 160 -21.94 6.41 -0.96
C GLN A 160 -22.70 7.68 -1.34
N GLY A 161 -22.81 8.60 -0.39
CA GLY A 161 -23.26 9.95 -0.58
C GLY A 161 -22.06 10.83 -0.90
N SER A 162 -22.02 11.29 -2.15
CA SER A 162 -21.32 12.48 -2.63
C SER A 162 -19.79 12.43 -2.66
N SER A 163 -19.24 12.09 -3.83
CA SER A 163 -18.13 12.75 -4.57
C SER A 163 -16.99 13.51 -3.83
N ALA A 164 -16.71 13.22 -2.57
CA ALA A 164 -15.61 13.83 -1.81
C ALA A 164 -14.41 12.88 -1.63
N GLY A 165 -14.49 11.63 -2.10
CA GLY A 165 -13.47 10.60 -1.92
C GLY A 165 -12.96 9.93 -3.20
N SER A 166 -13.31 10.45 -4.37
CA SER A 166 -12.79 9.92 -5.65
C SER A 166 -11.66 10.81 -6.16
N LEU A 167 -10.63 10.20 -6.74
CA LEU A 167 -9.56 10.92 -7.42
C LEU A 167 -10.13 11.71 -8.60
N SER A 168 -9.54 12.85 -8.92
CA SER A 168 -9.85 13.58 -10.15
C SER A 168 -9.48 12.77 -11.39
N ASP A 169 -10.09 13.07 -12.53
CA ASP A 169 -9.76 12.42 -13.81
C ASP A 169 -8.27 12.54 -14.15
N THR A 170 -7.65 13.70 -13.85
CA THR A 170 -6.21 13.88 -14.04
C THR A 170 -5.40 12.96 -13.12
N SER A 171 -5.76 12.86 -11.85
CA SER A 171 -5.08 11.99 -10.89
C SER A 171 -5.23 10.51 -11.25
N LEU A 172 -6.40 10.09 -11.75
CA LEU A 172 -6.61 8.74 -12.28
C LEU A 172 -5.73 8.48 -13.52
N SER A 173 -5.65 9.44 -14.44
CA SER A 173 -4.78 9.34 -15.62
C SER A 173 -3.30 9.28 -15.24
N LEU A 174 -2.85 10.09 -14.30
CA LEU A 174 -1.47 10.08 -13.80
C LEU A 174 -1.13 8.74 -13.15
N HIS A 175 -2.05 8.17 -12.37
CA HIS A 175 -1.88 6.85 -11.78
C HIS A 175 -1.72 5.76 -12.83
N GLN A 176 -2.60 5.74 -13.85
CA GLN A 176 -2.50 4.78 -14.95
C GLN A 176 -1.18 4.91 -15.73
N GLN A 177 -0.76 6.13 -16.04
CA GLN A 177 0.50 6.39 -16.74
C GLN A 177 1.73 6.02 -15.90
N ALA A 178 1.67 6.23 -14.59
CA ALA A 178 2.72 5.80 -13.67
C ALA A 178 2.83 4.26 -13.63
N ILE A 179 1.70 3.53 -13.57
CA ILE A 179 1.69 2.06 -13.68
C ILE A 179 2.38 1.61 -14.96
N GLU A 180 1.98 2.14 -16.11
CA GLU A 180 2.57 1.78 -17.39
C GLU A 180 4.07 2.10 -17.47
N GLY A 181 4.47 3.24 -16.92
CA GLY A 181 5.87 3.65 -16.86
C GLY A 181 6.72 2.73 -15.98
N VAL A 182 6.22 2.38 -14.80
CA VAL A 182 6.90 1.46 -13.87
C VAL A 182 6.95 0.05 -14.45
N HIS A 183 5.89 -0.45 -15.09
CA HIS A 183 5.93 -1.76 -15.75
C HIS A 183 6.96 -1.83 -16.89
N LYS A 184 7.12 -0.74 -17.65
CA LYS A 184 8.18 -0.65 -18.68
C LYS A 184 9.57 -0.64 -18.03
N LEU A 185 9.71 0.05 -16.90
CA LEU A 185 10.95 0.03 -16.12
C LEU A 185 11.28 -1.38 -15.62
N ASP A 186 10.29 -2.11 -15.12
CA ASP A 186 10.44 -3.50 -14.65
C ASP A 186 10.89 -4.42 -15.77
N ALA A 187 10.23 -4.34 -16.92
CA ALA A 187 10.63 -5.10 -18.10
C ALA A 187 12.07 -4.78 -18.53
N ALA A 188 12.49 -3.51 -18.45
CA ALA A 188 13.87 -3.11 -18.75
C ALA A 188 14.90 -3.67 -17.76
N LEU A 189 14.49 -3.93 -16.52
CA LEU A 189 15.29 -4.57 -15.47
C LEU A 189 15.13 -6.11 -15.44
N ALA A 190 14.43 -6.69 -16.42
CA ALA A 190 14.08 -8.11 -16.45
C ALA A 190 13.31 -8.61 -15.21
N ARG A 191 12.48 -7.73 -14.64
CA ARG A 191 11.61 -7.96 -13.48
C ARG A 191 10.14 -8.02 -13.93
N GLN A 192 9.32 -8.79 -13.22
CA GLN A 192 7.86 -8.74 -13.37
C GLN A 192 7.28 -7.68 -12.43
N PRO A 193 6.21 -6.96 -12.82
CA PRO A 193 5.52 -6.07 -11.90
C PRO A 193 5.07 -6.80 -10.63
N ASP A 194 5.36 -6.20 -9.48
CA ASP A 194 5.01 -6.71 -8.17
C ASP A 194 4.44 -5.59 -7.28
N GLN A 195 4.22 -5.87 -6.00
CA GLN A 195 3.65 -4.90 -5.07
C GLN A 195 4.50 -3.63 -4.88
N SER A 196 5.82 -3.72 -5.04
CA SER A 196 6.70 -2.54 -5.01
C SER A 196 6.55 -1.69 -6.28
N SER A 197 6.22 -2.32 -7.41
CA SER A 197 5.84 -1.61 -8.64
C SER A 197 4.53 -0.84 -8.47
N GLU A 198 3.55 -1.41 -7.76
CA GLU A 198 2.29 -0.72 -7.43
C GLU A 198 2.52 0.48 -6.50
N ARG A 199 3.31 0.31 -5.44
CA ARG A 199 3.69 1.41 -4.51
C ARG A 199 4.46 2.52 -5.23
N MET A 200 5.41 2.14 -6.07
CA MET A 200 6.15 3.09 -6.89
C MET A 200 5.21 3.85 -7.83
N ALA A 201 4.31 3.18 -8.52
CA ALA A 201 3.35 3.83 -9.41
C ALA A 201 2.46 4.84 -8.66
N ALA A 202 1.92 4.46 -7.51
CA ALA A 202 1.10 5.35 -6.69
C ALA A 202 1.90 6.57 -6.18
N SER A 203 3.12 6.34 -5.69
CA SER A 203 4.03 7.39 -5.22
C SER A 203 4.40 8.38 -6.33
N LEU A 204 4.67 7.88 -7.53
CA LEU A 204 5.01 8.69 -8.70
C LEU A 204 3.82 9.50 -9.22
N ALA A 205 2.60 8.95 -9.15
CA ALA A 205 1.39 9.68 -9.50
C ALA A 205 1.13 10.85 -8.53
N ASN A 206 1.29 10.60 -7.23
CA ASN A 206 1.24 11.63 -6.19
C ASN A 206 2.31 12.70 -6.40
N LEU A 207 3.56 12.30 -6.63
CA LEU A 207 4.67 13.21 -6.92
C LEU A 207 4.39 14.08 -8.16
N ALA A 208 3.93 13.47 -9.25
CA ALA A 208 3.61 14.16 -10.49
C ALA A 208 2.54 15.24 -10.24
N ARG A 209 1.44 14.87 -9.57
CA ARG A 209 0.35 15.79 -9.23
C ARG A 209 0.81 16.92 -8.30
N ALA A 210 1.58 16.60 -7.27
CA ALA A 210 2.13 17.58 -6.32
C ALA A 210 3.06 18.60 -6.99
N GLN A 211 3.80 18.17 -8.02
CA GLN A 211 4.67 19.04 -8.83
C GLN A 211 3.93 19.68 -10.01
N GLY A 212 2.61 19.52 -10.08
CA GLY A 212 1.74 20.12 -11.08
C GLY A 212 1.94 19.56 -12.49
N LEU A 213 2.44 18.33 -12.64
CA LEU A 213 2.42 17.63 -13.92
C LEU A 213 0.97 17.22 -14.23
N GLU A 214 0.63 17.25 -15.50
CA GLU A 214 -0.71 16.88 -16.00
C GLU A 214 -0.72 15.51 -16.67
N ARG A 215 0.45 15.02 -17.08
CA ARG A 215 0.67 13.67 -17.60
C ARG A 215 2.08 13.18 -17.28
N ILE A 216 2.28 11.87 -17.35
CA ILE A 216 3.58 11.21 -17.26
C ILE A 216 3.83 10.53 -18.60
N ASP A 217 4.80 11.04 -19.35
CA ASP A 217 5.21 10.48 -20.64
C ASP A 217 6.34 9.45 -20.46
N HIS A 218 7.20 9.65 -19.45
CA HIS A 218 8.29 8.74 -19.12
C HIS A 218 8.47 8.56 -17.61
N VAL A 219 8.79 7.33 -17.22
CA VAL A 219 9.34 6.97 -15.89
C VAL A 219 10.74 6.41 -16.12
N VAL A 220 11.75 7.01 -15.50
CA VAL A 220 13.16 6.60 -15.72
C VAL A 220 13.93 6.60 -14.41
N LEU A 221 14.93 5.71 -14.32
CA LEU A 221 15.89 5.73 -13.23
C LEU A 221 17.01 6.74 -13.49
N GLY A 222 17.38 7.48 -12.44
CA GLY A 222 18.57 8.30 -12.42
C GLY A 222 19.84 7.47 -12.43
N LYS A 223 20.94 8.09 -12.83
CA LYS A 223 22.27 7.52 -12.61
C LYS A 223 22.55 7.50 -11.10
N PRO A 224 23.20 6.46 -10.56
CA PRO A 224 23.62 6.45 -9.17
C PRO A 224 24.48 7.69 -8.86
N THR A 225 24.10 8.47 -7.85
CA THR A 225 24.84 9.68 -7.45
C THR A 225 25.89 9.40 -6.37
N GLY A 226 26.09 8.14 -6.00
CA GLY A 226 27.05 7.68 -5.00
C GLY A 226 27.32 6.17 -5.08
N PRO A 227 28.16 5.62 -4.18
CA PRO A 227 28.54 4.20 -4.18
C PRO A 227 27.45 3.24 -3.71
N SER A 228 26.37 3.74 -3.10
CA SER A 228 25.22 2.93 -2.67
C SER A 228 23.98 3.15 -3.56
N SER A 229 23.22 2.08 -3.78
CA SER A 229 21.92 2.06 -4.48
C SER A 229 20.88 3.00 -3.85
N ASP A 230 21.04 3.31 -2.56
CA ASP A 230 20.13 4.16 -1.77
C ASP A 230 20.15 5.64 -2.19
N SER A 231 21.11 6.02 -3.03
CA SER A 231 21.22 7.37 -3.60
C SER A 231 20.56 7.50 -4.98
N GLN A 232 19.86 6.47 -5.45
CA GLN A 232 19.28 6.46 -6.78
C GLN A 232 17.85 7.02 -6.76
N ASN A 233 17.58 7.95 -7.68
CA ASN A 233 16.27 8.58 -7.84
C ASN A 233 15.50 7.94 -8.99
N VAL A 234 14.17 7.96 -8.88
CA VAL A 234 13.24 7.72 -9.99
C VAL A 234 12.63 9.04 -10.42
N PHE A 235 12.49 9.23 -11.72
CA PHE A 235 12.00 10.46 -12.35
C PHE A 235 10.70 10.19 -13.10
N VAL A 236 9.73 11.11 -12.94
CA VAL A 236 8.59 11.24 -13.85
C VAL A 236 8.82 12.45 -14.76
N ILE A 237 8.57 12.28 -16.05
CA ILE A 237 8.85 13.30 -17.06
C ILE A 237 7.61 13.50 -17.93
N GLN A 238 7.26 14.77 -18.15
CA GLN A 238 6.25 15.24 -19.09
C GLN A 238 6.95 15.93 -20.26
N GLY A 239 6.70 15.46 -21.48
CA GLY A 239 7.38 15.85 -22.72
C GLY A 239 8.43 14.82 -23.16
N ALA A 240 8.98 15.03 -24.36
CA ALA A 240 10.03 14.16 -24.90
C ALA A 240 11.35 14.34 -24.13
N LEU A 241 12.12 13.26 -23.98
CA LEU A 241 13.38 13.28 -23.21
C LEU A 241 14.45 14.23 -23.79
N ASP A 242 14.42 14.47 -25.10
CA ASP A 242 15.31 15.36 -25.84
C ASP A 242 14.75 16.79 -25.99
N ASP A 243 13.51 17.04 -25.56
CA ASP A 243 12.92 18.37 -25.54
C ASP A 243 13.43 19.15 -24.32
N PRO A 244 14.15 20.29 -24.48
CA PRO A 244 14.60 21.10 -23.37
C PRO A 244 13.45 21.72 -22.55
N ALA A 245 12.24 21.78 -23.09
CA ALA A 245 11.05 22.25 -22.40
C ALA A 245 10.34 21.16 -21.56
N HIS A 246 10.89 19.94 -21.47
CA HIS A 246 10.30 18.89 -20.65
C HIS A 246 10.20 19.32 -19.18
N ARG A 247 9.12 18.91 -18.53
CA ARG A 247 8.96 19.06 -17.08
C ARG A 247 9.28 17.75 -16.42
N ARG A 248 9.96 17.80 -15.27
CA ARG A 248 10.32 16.59 -14.53
C ARG A 248 10.14 16.78 -13.03
N ALA A 249 9.78 15.70 -12.38
CA ALA A 249 9.82 15.55 -10.93
C ALA A 249 10.59 14.27 -10.59
N HIS A 250 11.12 14.20 -9.37
CA HIS A 250 11.85 13.02 -8.92
C HIS A 250 11.65 12.79 -7.43
N MET A 251 11.89 11.54 -7.03
CA MET A 251 11.99 11.12 -5.63
C MET A 251 12.99 9.98 -5.50
N GLY A 252 13.45 9.71 -4.28
CA GLY A 252 14.30 8.56 -4.00
C GLY A 252 13.54 7.25 -4.25
N ILE A 253 14.21 6.24 -4.80
CA ILE A 253 13.60 4.92 -5.04
C ILE A 253 13.09 4.33 -3.72
N ASP A 254 13.86 4.47 -2.64
CA ASP A 254 13.50 3.98 -1.31
C ASP A 254 12.12 4.52 -0.86
N ALA A 255 11.93 5.85 -0.95
CA ALA A 255 10.64 6.46 -0.64
C ALA A 255 9.52 5.97 -1.58
N ALA A 256 9.83 5.78 -2.87
CA ALA A 256 8.83 5.37 -3.86
C ALA A 256 8.32 3.93 -3.63
N VAL A 257 9.16 3.01 -3.16
CA VAL A 257 8.78 1.60 -2.96
C VAL A 257 8.25 1.30 -1.55
N HIS A 258 8.54 2.14 -0.56
CA HIS A 258 8.07 1.96 0.82
C HIS A 258 6.82 2.78 1.15
N THR A 259 6.53 3.87 0.43
CA THR A 259 5.27 4.59 0.65
C THR A 259 4.09 3.70 0.24
N SER A 260 3.13 3.50 1.14
CA SER A 260 1.97 2.66 0.86
C SER A 260 1.11 3.25 -0.26
N VAL A 261 0.40 2.37 -0.99
CA VAL A 261 -0.54 2.78 -2.04
C VAL A 261 -1.65 3.66 -1.45
N ASP A 262 -2.19 3.27 -0.30
CA ASP A 262 -3.22 4.03 0.41
C ASP A 262 -2.75 5.44 0.80
N ASP A 263 -1.53 5.58 1.32
CA ASP A 263 -0.97 6.91 1.66
C ASP A 263 -0.82 7.79 0.43
N SER A 264 -0.28 7.23 -0.63
CA SER A 264 -0.11 7.94 -1.90
C SER A 264 -1.46 8.39 -2.46
N ILE A 265 -2.49 7.53 -2.40
CA ILE A 265 -3.86 7.87 -2.84
C ILE A 265 -4.48 8.93 -1.92
N ARG A 266 -4.32 8.83 -0.60
CA ARG A 266 -4.85 9.83 0.35
C ARG A 266 -4.23 11.21 0.12
N GLN A 267 -2.92 11.27 -0.09
CA GLN A 267 -2.21 12.51 -0.42
C GLN A 267 -2.67 13.08 -1.76
N LEU A 268 -2.84 12.22 -2.77
CA LEU A 268 -3.32 12.61 -4.09
C LEU A 268 -4.76 13.17 -4.03
N GLN A 269 -5.65 12.55 -3.25
CA GLN A 269 -7.00 13.06 -2.97
C GLN A 269 -6.98 14.43 -2.27
N GLN A 270 -6.05 14.63 -1.33
CA GLN A 270 -5.90 15.91 -0.65
C GLN A 270 -5.48 17.01 -1.62
N ILE A 271 -4.53 16.74 -2.52
CA ILE A 271 -4.11 17.69 -3.56
C ILE A 271 -5.29 18.04 -4.47
N ASP A 272 -6.08 17.05 -4.89
CA ASP A 272 -7.26 17.28 -5.72
C ASP A 272 -8.30 18.17 -5.06
N ARG A 273 -8.58 17.95 -3.77
CA ARG A 273 -9.48 18.82 -3.00
C ARG A 273 -8.97 20.25 -2.90
N GLN A 274 -7.66 20.43 -2.68
CA GLN A 274 -7.05 21.76 -2.59
C GLN A 274 -7.14 22.51 -3.93
N GLN A 275 -6.90 21.83 -5.05
CA GLN A 275 -6.99 22.42 -6.38
C GLN A 275 -8.44 22.76 -6.76
N ALA A 276 -9.39 21.87 -6.47
CA ALA A 276 -10.82 22.13 -6.72
C ALA A 276 -11.33 23.34 -5.91
N ALA A 277 -10.88 23.51 -4.66
CA ALA A 277 -11.24 24.66 -3.84
C ALA A 277 -10.67 25.98 -4.38
N ALA A 278 -9.46 25.96 -4.94
CA ALA A 278 -8.84 27.16 -5.54
C ALA A 278 -9.60 27.63 -6.80
N THR A 279 -10.02 26.72 -7.68
CA THR A 279 -10.76 27.06 -8.91
C THR A 279 -12.14 27.67 -8.65
N VAL A 280 -12.78 27.33 -7.52
CA VAL A 280 -14.11 27.85 -7.14
C VAL A 280 -14.03 29.24 -6.50
N ALA A 281 -12.88 29.62 -5.93
CA ALA A 281 -12.68 30.93 -5.29
C ALA A 281 -12.43 32.07 -6.29
N GLU A 282 -11.84 31.78 -7.45
CA GLU A 282 -11.53 32.79 -8.47
C GLU A 282 -12.74 33.51 -9.11
N PRO A 283 -13.90 32.89 -9.39
CA PRO A 283 -15.04 33.62 -9.95
C PRO A 283 -15.79 34.53 -8.96
N ALA A 284 -15.62 34.36 -7.63
CA ALA A 284 -16.31 35.18 -6.63
C ALA A 284 -15.64 36.54 -6.42
N GLN A 285 -14.31 36.59 -6.42
CA GLN A 285 -13.56 37.84 -6.19
C GLN A 285 -13.63 38.79 -7.40
N VAL A 286 -13.67 38.25 -8.63
CA VAL A 286 -13.78 39.08 -9.85
C VAL A 286 -15.18 39.70 -9.98
N LEU A 287 -16.24 39.05 -9.49
CA LEU A 287 -17.60 39.61 -9.55
C LEU A 287 -17.81 40.74 -8.52
N GLU A 288 -17.26 40.60 -7.31
CA GLU A 288 -17.33 41.65 -6.27
C GLU A 288 -16.51 42.89 -6.64
N GLU A 289 -15.32 42.72 -7.23
CA GLU A 289 -14.49 43.85 -7.65
C GLU A 289 -15.10 44.62 -8.84
N VAL A 290 -15.74 43.91 -9.78
CA VAL A 290 -16.46 44.55 -10.90
C VAL A 290 -17.74 45.25 -10.43
N GLN A 291 -18.44 44.73 -9.42
CA GLN A 291 -19.61 45.41 -8.84
C GLN A 291 -19.21 46.63 -8.02
N HIS A 292 -18.12 46.57 -7.24
CA HIS A 292 -17.63 47.71 -6.45
C HIS A 292 -17.15 48.84 -7.36
N ARG A 293 -16.51 48.53 -8.49
CA ARG A 293 -16.04 49.53 -9.47
C ARG A 293 -17.14 50.16 -10.34
N ARG A 294 -18.37 49.63 -10.29
CA ARG A 294 -19.53 50.16 -11.04
C ARG A 294 -20.43 51.08 -10.20
N LEU A 295 -20.18 51.15 -8.89
CA LEU A 295 -20.93 51.96 -7.92
C LEU A 295 -20.17 53.22 -7.45
N VAL A 296 -18.99 53.49 -8.02
CA VAL A 296 -18.18 54.69 -7.77
C VAL A 296 -18.19 55.60 -8.99
#